data_AF-G2ZJ69-F1
#
_entry.id   AF-G2ZJ69-F1
#
_cell.length_a   1.000
_cell.length_b   1.000
_cell.length_c   1.000
_cell.angle_alpha   90.00
_cell.angle_beta   90.00
_cell.angle_gamma   90.00
#
_symmetry.space_group_name_H-M   'P 1'
#
loop_
_entity.id
_entity.type
_entity.pdbx_description
1 polymer ?
#
loop_
_entity_poly.entity_id
_entity_poly.type
_entity_poly.pdbx_seq_one_letter_code
_entity_poly.pdbx_strand_id
1 'polypeptide(L)'
;MRINVYSQELTDEVVAVSKPSNTGVTYSAVQLILHSSDKLHHPPQDDDRSAVTFWLPRSPYRREQLAQTFERMAEVVRESPPETGLD
;
A
#
# COMPACT_ATOMS: atom_id res chain seq x y z
N MET A 1 0.05 -15.51 10.25
CA MET A 1 -0.99 -14.47 10.20
C MET A 1 -1.35 -14.25 8.74
N ARG A 2 -2.64 -14.16 8.41
CA ARG A 2 -3.13 -13.86 7.05
C ARG A 2 -3.80 -12.50 7.08
N ILE A 3 -3.55 -11.68 6.05
CA ILE A 3 -4.24 -10.41 5.83
C ILE A 3 -5.02 -10.56 4.53
N ASN A 4 -6.32 -10.32 4.57
CA ASN A 4 -7.15 -10.25 3.38
C ASN A 4 -7.47 -8.78 3.13
N VAL A 5 -7.25 -8.32 1.89
CA VAL A 5 -7.61 -6.98 1.44
C VAL A 5 -8.59 -7.15 0.31
N TYR A 6 -9.79 -6.59 0.45
CA TYR A 6 -10.79 -6.58 -0.61
C TYR A 6 -10.49 -5.39 -1.51
N SER A 7 -10.29 -5.64 -2.81
CA SER A 7 -9.82 -4.61 -3.73
C SER A 7 -10.83 -3.48 -3.95
N GLN A 8 -12.11 -3.72 -3.65
CA GLN A 8 -13.16 -2.69 -3.66
C GLN A 8 -12.89 -1.55 -2.68
N GLU A 9 -12.06 -1.79 -1.67
CA GLU A 9 -11.71 -0.80 -0.67
C GLU A 9 -10.46 0.01 -1.05
N LEU A 10 -9.73 -0.38 -2.10
CA LEU A 10 -8.49 0.30 -2.54
C LEU A 10 -8.78 1.37 -3.59
N THR A 11 -8.08 2.51 -3.52
CA THR A 11 -7.97 3.45 -4.64
C THR A 11 -6.79 3.09 -5.54
N ASP A 12 -6.59 3.85 -6.61
CA ASP A 12 -5.40 3.77 -7.47
C ASP A 12 -4.21 4.61 -6.95
N GLU A 13 -4.37 5.28 -5.81
CA GLU A 13 -3.36 6.16 -5.25
C GLU A 13 -2.32 5.40 -4.43
N VAL A 14 -1.06 5.70 -4.73
CA VAL A 14 0.11 5.15 -4.01
C VAL A 14 0.97 6.29 -3.49
N VAL A 15 1.24 6.29 -2.19
CA VAL A 15 2.00 7.34 -1.52
C VAL A 15 3.26 6.78 -0.88
N ALA A 16 4.40 7.45 -1.07
CA ALA A 16 5.62 7.17 -0.32
C ALA A 16 5.60 7.98 0.99
N VAL A 17 5.83 7.31 2.12
CA VAL A 17 5.86 7.96 3.44
C VAL A 17 7.16 7.69 4.16
N SER A 18 7.53 8.60 5.05
CA SER A 18 8.66 8.42 5.95
C SER A 18 8.31 8.85 7.36
N LYS A 19 8.75 8.08 8.36
CA LYS A 19 8.46 8.34 9.77
C LYS A 19 9.72 8.22 10.61
N PRO A 20 10.16 9.30 11.28
CA PRO A 20 11.24 9.20 12.27
C PRO A 20 10.76 8.39 13.47
N SER A 21 11.66 7.59 14.04
CA SER A 21 11.43 6.92 15.33
C SER A 21 12.22 7.60 16.44
N ASN A 22 11.84 7.31 17.68
CA ASN A 22 12.56 7.72 18.89
C ASN A 22 13.97 7.12 19.02
N THR A 23 14.36 6.19 18.14
CA THR A 23 15.70 5.59 18.09
C THR A 23 16.67 6.32 17.14
N GLY A 24 16.21 7.39 16.49
CA GLY A 24 16.99 8.10 15.45
C GLY A 24 16.99 7.41 14.08
N VAL A 25 16.29 6.28 13.95
CA VAL A 25 16.05 5.62 12.65
C VAL A 25 14.81 6.23 11.99
N THR A 26 14.94 6.64 10.74
CA THR A 26 13.79 6.99 9.88
C THR A 26 13.37 5.78 9.07
N TYR A 27 12.11 5.39 9.22
CA TYR A 27 11.51 4.31 8.45
C TYR A 27 10.84 4.90 7.21
N SER A 28 10.91 4.19 6.09
CA SER A 28 10.20 4.54 4.86
C SER A 28 9.18 3.45 4.54
N ALA A 29 8.03 3.83 3.99
CA ALA A 29 6.98 2.92 3.58
C ALA A 29 6.38 3.35 2.24
N VAL A 30 5.63 2.44 1.63
CA VAL A 30 4.65 2.77 0.59
C VAL A 30 3.25 2.46 1.12
N GLN A 31 2.30 3.31 0.78
CA GLN A 31 0.90 3.20 1.18
C GLN A 31 0.02 3.06 -0.06
N LEU A 32 -0.85 2.05 -0.06
CA LEU A 32 -2.00 1.99 -0.95
C LEU A 32 -3.17 2.64 -0.22
N ILE A 33 -3.68 3.75 -0.74
CA ILE A 33 -4.76 4.49 -0.08
C ILE A 33 -6.07 3.72 -0.24
N LEU A 34 -6.86 3.69 0.82
CA LEU A 34 -8.19 3.11 0.82
C LEU A 34 -9.24 4.16 0.52
N HIS A 35 -10.37 3.73 -0.03
CA HIS A 35 -11.59 4.53 0.00
C HIS A 35 -11.90 4.89 1.45
N SER A 36 -11.93 6.19 1.73
CA SER A 36 -12.27 6.74 3.04
C SER A 36 -13.32 7.82 2.87
N SER A 37 -14.07 8.09 3.93
CA SER A 37 -15.01 9.22 3.96
C SER A 37 -14.29 10.52 3.61
N ASP A 38 -14.88 11.35 2.75
CA ASP A 38 -14.38 12.69 2.44
C ASP A 38 -14.21 13.56 3.70
N LYS A 39 -14.92 13.23 4.78
CA LYS A 39 -14.77 13.90 6.08
C LYS A 39 -13.45 13.59 6.80
N LEU A 40 -12.73 12.56 6.38
CA LEU A 40 -11.38 12.22 6.84
C LEU A 40 -10.29 12.91 5.99
N HIS A 41 -10.69 13.65 4.94
CA HIS A 41 -9.77 14.46 4.16
C HIS A 41 -9.49 15.76 4.92
N HIS A 42 -8.73 15.64 6.01
CA HIS A 42 -8.17 16.75 6.76
C HIS A 42 -7.15 17.53 5.90
N PRO A 43 -6.72 18.74 6.31
CA PRO A 43 -5.79 19.54 5.50
C PRO A 43 -4.54 18.73 5.09
N PRO A 44 -3.86 19.06 3.97
CA PRO A 44 -2.78 18.24 3.38
C PRO A 44 -1.60 17.88 4.31
N GLN A 45 -1.55 18.49 5.48
CA GLN A 45 -0.52 18.31 6.51
C GLN A 45 -0.85 17.15 7.46
N ASP A 46 -2.08 16.65 7.44
CA ASP A 46 -2.59 15.59 8.31
C ASP A 46 -3.55 14.69 7.50
N ASP A 47 -2.97 13.84 6.65
CA ASP A 47 -3.73 12.89 5.84
C ASP A 47 -4.15 11.69 6.68
N ASP A 48 -5.36 11.74 7.23
CA ASP A 48 -5.98 10.71 8.06
C ASP A 48 -6.65 9.58 7.25
N ARG A 49 -6.45 9.55 5.93
CA ARG A 49 -7.02 8.49 5.10
C ARG A 49 -6.48 7.12 5.51
N SER A 50 -7.36 6.13 5.45
CA SER A 50 -6.96 4.75 5.73
C SER A 50 -6.06 4.22 4.60
N ALA A 51 -5.08 3.39 4.94
CA ALA A 51 -4.14 2.86 3.95
C ALA A 51 -3.60 1.48 4.34
N VAL A 52 -3.32 0.64 3.33
CA VAL A 52 -2.46 -0.53 3.51
C VAL A 52 -1.01 -0.07 3.41
N THR A 53 -0.26 -0.20 4.50
CA THR A 53 1.13 0.28 4.60
C THR A 53 2.13 -0.87 4.51
N PHE A 54 3.05 -0.80 3.55
CA PHE A 54 4.20 -1.68 3.42
C PHE A 54 5.47 -0.96 3.85
N TRP A 55 5.97 -1.27 5.05
CA TRP A 55 7.26 -0.76 5.52
C TRP A 55 8.41 -1.38 4.75
N LEU A 56 9.31 -0.53 4.25
CA LEU A 56 10.39 -0.97 3.37
C LEU A 56 11.56 -1.53 4.18
N PRO A 57 12.17 -2.66 3.74
CA PRO A 57 13.38 -3.18 4.36
C PRO A 57 14.53 -2.16 4.35
N ARG A 58 15.43 -2.23 5.32
CA ARG A 58 16.66 -1.42 5.32
C ARG A 58 17.63 -1.83 4.21
N SER A 59 17.70 -3.13 3.90
CA SER A 59 18.64 -3.69 2.92
C SER A 59 18.23 -3.30 1.49
N PRO A 60 19.13 -2.71 0.67
CA PRO A 60 18.85 -2.41 -0.74
C PRO A 60 18.46 -3.65 -1.53
N TYR A 61 19.16 -4.77 -1.32
CA TYR A 61 18.84 -6.04 -1.96
C TYR A 61 17.41 -6.50 -1.65
N ARG A 62 16.97 -6.43 -0.38
CA ARG A 62 15.60 -6.80 -0.01
C ARG A 62 14.55 -5.81 -0.52
N ARG A 63 14.91 -4.53 -0.71
CA ARG A 63 14.01 -3.56 -1.34
C ARG A 63 13.76 -3.91 -2.79
N GLU A 64 14.80 -4.26 -3.52
CA GLU A 64 14.70 -4.69 -4.92
C GLU A 64 13.84 -5.96 -5.05
N GLN A 65 14.07 -6.95 -4.20
CA GLN A 65 13.22 -8.16 -4.19
C GLN A 65 11.74 -7.86 -3.90
N LEU A 66 11.46 -6.90 -3.01
CA LEU A 66 10.09 -6.48 -2.73
C LEU A 66 9.47 -5.74 -3.94
N ALA A 67 10.23 -4.88 -4.61
CA ALA A 67 9.77 -4.20 -5.82
C ALA A 67 9.42 -5.20 -6.93
N GLN A 68 10.30 -6.17 -7.21
CA GLN A 68 10.05 -7.25 -8.16
C GLN A 68 8.82 -8.09 -7.79
N THR A 69 8.56 -8.27 -6.47
CA THR A 69 7.35 -8.96 -6.00
C THR A 69 6.09 -8.16 -6.34
N PHE A 70 6.11 -6.83 -6.19
CA PHE A 70 4.99 -5.98 -6.58
C PHE A 70 4.78 -5.94 -8.10
N GLU A 71 5.85 -5.94 -8.89
CA GLU A 71 5.78 -6.06 -10.35
C GLU A 71 5.14 -7.40 -10.75
N ARG A 72 5.61 -8.50 -10.15
CA ARG A 72 5.03 -9.82 -10.40
C ARG A 72 3.57 -9.91 -9.95
N MET A 73 3.20 -9.24 -8.85
CA MET A 73 1.81 -9.15 -8.41
C MET A 73 0.95 -8.45 -9.48
N ALA A 74 1.43 -7.35 -10.06
CA ALA A 74 0.72 -6.66 -11.13
C ALA A 74 0.56 -7.53 -12.38
N GLU A 75 1.57 -8.32 -12.75
CA GLU A 75 1.44 -9.32 -13.82
C GLU A 75 0.36 -10.36 -13.50
N VAL A 76 0.40 -10.96 -12.31
CA VAL A 76 -0.58 -11.98 -11.89
C VAL A 76 -2.00 -11.41 -11.90
N VAL A 77 -2.20 -10.17 -11.47
CA VAL A 77 -3.51 -9.50 -11.54
C VAL A 77 -4.01 -9.40 -12.99
N ARG A 78 -3.14 -9.03 -13.94
CA ARG A 78 -3.51 -8.92 -15.36
C ARG A 78 -3.79 -10.25 -16.02
N GLU A 79 -3.08 -11.31 -15.60
CA GLU A 79 -3.19 -12.66 -16.16
C GLU A 79 -4.33 -13.46 -15.52
N SER A 80 -4.82 -13.04 -14.35
CA SER A 80 -5.87 -13.75 -13.62
C SER A 80 -7.21 -13.66 -14.36
N PRO A 81 -7.98 -14.75 -14.43
CA PRO A 81 -9.30 -14.72 -15.04
C PRO A 81 -10.25 -13.81 -14.24
N PRO A 82 -11.25 -13.19 -14.88
CA PRO A 82 -12.28 -12.46 -14.17
C PRO A 82 -13.08 -13.41 -13.25
N GLU A 83 -13.64 -12.86 -12.17
CA GLU A 83 -14.55 -13.58 -11.29
C GLU A 83 -15.78 -14.08 -12.06
N THR A 84 -16.28 -15.26 -11.69
CA THR A 84 -17.50 -15.83 -12.26
C THR A 84 -18.68 -15.56 -11.32
N GLY A 85 -19.80 -15.02 -11.82
CA GLY A 85 -20.98 -14.71 -11.00
C GLY A 85 -22.01 -13.86 -11.77
N LEU A 86 -23.13 -13.51 -11.12
CA LEU A 86 -24.07 -12.50 -11.63
C LEU A 86 -23.58 -11.13 -11.15
N ASP A 87 -23.49 -10.16 -12.07
CA ASP A 87 -23.19 -8.74 -11.79
C ASP A 87 -24.18 -8.10 -10.80
#